data_AF-A0A382JGU9-F1
#
_entry.id   AF-A0A382JGU9-F1
#
_cell.length_a   1.000
_cell.length_b   1.000
_cell.length_c   1.000
_cell.angle_alpha   90.00
_cell.angle_beta   90.00
_cell.angle_gamma   90.00
#
_symmetry.space_group_name_H-M   'P 1'
#
loop_
_entity.id
_entity.type
_entity.pdbx_description
1 polymer ?
#
loop_
_entity_poly.entity_id
_entity_poly.type
_entity_poly.pdbx_seq_one_letter_code
_entity_poly.pdbx_strand_id
1 'polypeptide(L)' 'MKIIDLRSDTVTLPSDSMKKAISSAHLGDDVFGEDPTVNALQER' A
#
# COMPACT_ATOMS: atom_id res chain seq x y z
N MET A 1 -16.98 14.71 -14.31
CA MET A 1 -16.05 14.37 -15.42
C MET A 1 -14.85 13.65 -14.84
N LYS A 2 -14.46 12.51 -15.41
CA LYS A 2 -13.11 11.95 -15.15
C LYS A 2 -12.13 12.81 -15.93
N ILE A 3 -11.24 13.50 -15.22
CA ILE A 3 -10.15 14.27 -15.85
C ILE A 3 -9.11 13.25 -16.35
N ILE A 4 -8.69 13.38 -17.60
CA ILE A 4 -7.55 12.63 -18.12
C ILE A 4 -6.29 13.38 -17.65
N ASP A 5 -5.68 12.86 -16.59
CA ASP A 5 -4.50 13.47 -15.97
C ASP A 5 -3.23 12.81 -16.48
N LEU A 6 -2.46 13.53 -17.31
CA LEU A 6 -1.20 13.07 -17.93
C LEU A 6 0.04 13.72 -17.32
N ARG A 7 -0.09 14.38 -16.17
CA ARG A 7 1.03 15.11 -15.54
C ARG A 7 2.16 14.17 -15.11
N SER A 8 1.81 13.00 -14.57
CA SER A 8 2.74 11.96 -14.10
C SER A 8 1.96 10.70 -13.70
N ASP A 9 2.62 9.56 -13.69
CA ASP A 9 2.16 8.29 -13.10
C ASP A 9 1.99 8.32 -11.56
N THR A 10 2.67 9.24 -10.88
CA THR A 10 2.55 9.44 -9.42
C THR A 10 1.15 9.87 -8.97
N VAL A 11 0.27 10.29 -9.89
CA VAL A 11 -1.14 10.64 -9.59
C VAL A 11 -2.04 9.42 -9.43
N THR A 12 -1.51 8.21 -9.62
CA THR A 12 -2.26 6.97 -9.43
C THR A 12 -2.81 6.87 -8.00
N LEU A 13 -4.07 6.46 -7.88
CA LEU A 13 -4.73 6.23 -6.59
C LEU A 13 -4.85 4.72 -6.33
N PRO A 14 -4.81 4.29 -5.05
CA PRO A 14 -5.04 2.88 -4.70
C PRO A 14 -6.36 2.36 -5.27
N SER A 15 -6.32 1.17 -5.89
CA SER A 15 -7.52 0.44 -6.28
C SER A 15 -8.31 -0.01 -5.05
N ASP A 16 -9.57 -0.41 -5.23
CA ASP A 16 -10.37 -0.91 -4.11
C ASP A 16 -9.81 -2.22 -3.53
N SER A 17 -9.15 -3.05 -4.33
CA SER A 17 -8.44 -4.24 -3.84
C SER A 17 -7.23 -3.86 -2.97
N MET A 18 -6.45 -2.86 -3.39
CA MET A 18 -5.33 -2.35 -2.61
C MET A 18 -5.81 -1.74 -1.29
N LYS A 19 -6.88 -0.91 -1.32
CA LYS A 19 -7.48 -0.34 -0.10
C LYS A 19 -7.92 -1.42 0.88
N LYS A 20 -8.60 -2.48 0.40
CA LYS A 20 -9.01 -3.61 1.23
C LYS A 20 -7.81 -4.29 1.87
N ALA A 21 -6.79 -4.61 1.07
CA ALA A 21 -5.55 -5.24 1.57
C ALA A 21 -4.86 -4.39 2.65
N ILE A 22 -4.76 -3.07 2.45
CA ILE A 22 -4.21 -2.14 3.44
C ILE A 22 -5.05 -2.17 4.72
N SER A 23 -6.38 -2.05 4.60
CA SER A 23 -7.27 -2.01 5.77
C SER A 23 -7.31 -3.31 6.58
N SER A 24 -6.97 -4.45 5.97
CA SER A 24 -6.95 -5.76 6.61
C SER A 24 -5.54 -6.27 6.90
N ALA A 25 -4.50 -5.45 6.70
CA ALA A 25 -3.12 -5.85 6.94
C ALA A 25 -2.87 -6.13 8.44
N HIS A 26 -2.10 -7.17 8.72
CA HIS A 26 -1.61 -7.39 10.09
C HIS A 26 -0.48 -6.41 10.35
N LEU A 27 -0.61 -5.62 11.42
CA LEU A 27 0.35 -4.58 11.77
C LEU A 27 1.19 -5.00 12.98
N GLY A 28 2.35 -4.39 13.12
CA GLY A 28 3.23 -4.50 14.28
C GLY A 28 4.10 -3.26 14.42
N ASP A 29 5.06 -3.31 15.34
CA ASP A 29 6.07 -2.25 15.47
C ASP A 29 7.26 -2.54 14.54
N ASP A 30 7.40 -1.73 13.50
CA ASP A 30 8.47 -1.88 12.51
C ASP A 30 9.88 -1.61 13.09
N VAL A 31 10.00 -0.73 14.09
CA VAL A 31 11.30 -0.43 14.71
C VAL A 31 11.86 -1.67 15.42
N PHE A 32 10.98 -2.49 15.98
CA PHE A 32 11.34 -3.77 16.60
C PHE A 32 11.27 -4.96 15.63
N GLY A 33 10.92 -4.73 14.36
CA GLY A 33 10.80 -5.78 13.33
C GLY A 33 9.60 -6.70 13.53
N GLU A 34 8.56 -6.24 14.21
CA GLU A 34 7.38 -7.04 14.56
C GLU A 34 6.24 -6.89 13.56
N ASP A 35 6.33 -5.98 12.57
CA ASP A 35 5.30 -5.84 11.54
C ASP A 35 5.41 -6.98 10.49
N PRO A 36 4.46 -7.93 10.48
CA PRO A 36 4.54 -9.07 9.59
C PRO A 36 4.31 -8.70 8.13
N THR A 37 3.55 -7.61 7.86
CA THR A 37 3.25 -7.18 6.49
C THR A 37 4.47 -6.51 5.87
N VAL A 38 5.19 -5.68 6.64
CA VAL A 38 6.45 -5.08 6.20
C VAL A 38 7.51 -6.16 5.97
N ASN A 39 7.69 -7.07 6.92
CA ASN A 39 8.66 -8.17 6.79
C ASN A 39 8.40 -9.01 5.53
N ALA A 40 7.15 -9.41 5.30
CA ALA A 40 6.78 -10.18 4.13
C ALA A 40 6.98 -9.43 2.80
N LEU A 41 6.92 -8.09 2.79
CA LEU A 41 7.25 -7.27 1.62
C LEU A 41 8.76 -7.26 1.35
N GLN A 42 9.59 -7.19 2.38
CA GLN A 42 11.06 -7.11 2.24
C GLN A 42 11.71 -8.46 1.89
N GLU A 43 11.12 -9.57 2.32
CA GLU A 43 11.60 -10.93 2.01
C GLU A 43 11.39 -11.33 0.55
N ARG A 44 10.66 -10.54 -0.24
CA ARG A 44 10.30 -10.80 -1.64
C ARG A 44 11.14 -9.96 -2.60
#